data_AF-A0A075CEC6-F1
#
_entry.id   AF-A0A075CEC6-F1
#
_cell.length_a   1.000
_cell.length_b   1.000
_cell.length_c   1.000
_cell.angle_alpha   90.00
_cell.angle_beta   90.00
_cell.angle_gamma   90.00
#
_symmetry.space_group_name_H-M   'P 1'
#
loop_
_entity.id
_entity.type
_entity.pdbx_description
1 polymer ?
#
loop_
_entity_poly.entity_id
_entity_poly.type
_entity_poly.pdbx_seq_one_letter_code
_entity_poly.pdbx_strand_id
1 'polypeptide(L)'
;MLSPKRTKFRKQHRGKMRGVASRGSCISFGRYALQALEPAWITSRQIEAGRRAMTRNVRRGGKIWVRIFPDKPVTVRSAETRMGSGKGSPEYWVAVVKPGRILYEMGGVAENIARKAIQIAGSKMPIRTQFISRDRDVEPKEVRDAKKELQVLSTLVNRNKGNSRGEEYAK
;
A
#
# COMPACT_ATOMS: atom_id res chain seq x y z
N MET A 1 -20.43 -11.95 -4.51
CA MET A 1 -18.94 -12.05 -4.46
C MET A 1 -18.36 -11.18 -5.56
N LEU A 2 -17.20 -10.54 -5.34
CA LEU A 2 -16.50 -9.79 -6.40
C LEU A 2 -15.95 -10.79 -7.43
N SER A 3 -16.48 -10.74 -8.65
CA SER A 3 -16.01 -11.51 -9.81
C SER A 3 -16.20 -10.70 -11.09
N PRO A 4 -15.40 -10.94 -12.14
CA PRO A 4 -15.58 -10.28 -13.44
C PRO A 4 -16.92 -10.62 -14.08
N LYS A 5 -17.54 -9.65 -14.76
CA LYS A 5 -18.77 -9.87 -15.55
C LYS A 5 -18.53 -10.77 -16.76
N ARG A 6 -17.38 -10.63 -17.42
CA ARG A 6 -16.95 -11.41 -18.59
C ARG A 6 -15.47 -11.71 -18.49
N THR A 7 -15.05 -12.90 -18.92
CA THR A 7 -13.63 -13.24 -19.08
C THR A 7 -13.37 -13.84 -20.45
N LYS A 8 -12.18 -13.58 -21.01
CA LYS A 8 -11.75 -14.16 -22.29
C LYS A 8 -11.61 -15.69 -22.21
N PHE A 9 -11.05 -16.17 -21.10
CA PHE A 9 -10.85 -17.60 -20.85
C PHE A 9 -11.40 -17.99 -19.49
N ARG A 10 -12.14 -19.10 -19.44
CA ARG A 10 -12.70 -19.64 -18.20
C ARG A 10 -11.62 -20.23 -17.27
N LYS A 11 -10.57 -20.87 -17.84
CA LYS A 11 -9.46 -21.47 -17.10
C LYS A 11 -8.14 -20.85 -17.57
N GLN A 12 -7.47 -20.07 -16.72
CA GLN A 12 -6.20 -19.38 -17.06
C GLN A 12 -5.00 -20.00 -16.38
N HIS A 13 -3.86 -20.14 -17.07
CA HIS A 13 -2.61 -20.65 -16.46
C HIS A 13 -2.20 -19.88 -15.20
N ARG A 14 -1.54 -20.59 -14.28
CA ARG A 14 -1.30 -20.11 -12.92
C ARG A 14 -0.36 -18.90 -12.85
N GLY A 15 0.57 -18.73 -13.78
CA GLY A 15 1.46 -17.56 -13.87
C GLY A 15 2.42 -17.38 -12.68
N LYS A 16 3.22 -16.30 -12.70
CA LYS A 16 4.22 -15.95 -11.67
C LYS A 16 3.98 -14.54 -11.12
N MET A 17 4.46 -14.24 -9.90
CA MET A 17 4.26 -12.94 -9.21
C MET A 17 5.54 -12.08 -9.10
N ARG A 18 6.56 -12.36 -9.91
CA ARG A 18 7.87 -11.71 -9.78
C ARG A 18 7.84 -10.20 -10.12
N GLY A 19 8.78 -9.46 -9.54
CA GLY A 19 9.03 -8.05 -9.79
C GLY A 19 8.20 -7.07 -8.96
N VAL A 20 8.42 -5.78 -9.18
CA VAL A 20 7.72 -4.67 -8.53
C VAL A 20 6.49 -4.20 -9.32
N ALA A 21 5.58 -3.48 -8.68
CA ALA A 21 4.41 -2.89 -9.32
C ALA A 21 4.83 -1.71 -10.21
N SER A 22 4.65 -1.86 -11.53
CA SER A 22 4.84 -0.76 -12.49
C SER A 22 3.63 0.17 -12.59
N ARG A 23 2.44 -0.28 -12.17
CA ARG A 23 1.18 0.47 -12.26
C ARG A 23 0.44 0.45 -10.94
N GLY A 24 -0.32 1.53 -10.69
CA GLY A 24 -1.19 1.63 -9.52
C GLY A 24 -0.44 1.68 -8.19
N SER A 25 0.79 2.19 -8.23
CA SER A 25 1.66 2.41 -7.07
C SER A 25 1.46 3.81 -6.46
N CYS A 26 0.83 4.72 -7.20
CA CYS A 26 0.53 6.09 -6.77
C CYS A 26 -0.94 6.25 -6.34
N ILE A 27 -1.18 7.15 -5.38
CA ILE A 27 -2.51 7.50 -4.87
C ILE A 27 -3.23 8.36 -5.92
N SER A 28 -4.39 7.91 -6.43
CA SER A 28 -5.12 8.67 -7.46
C SER A 28 -6.29 9.49 -6.91
N PHE A 29 -7.11 8.91 -6.04
CA PHE A 29 -8.39 9.47 -5.61
C PHE A 29 -8.32 10.02 -4.19
N GLY A 30 -7.84 9.19 -3.26
CA GLY A 30 -7.81 9.53 -1.84
C GLY A 30 -6.65 10.44 -1.42
N ARG A 31 -6.60 10.73 -0.12
CA ARG A 31 -5.45 11.36 0.56
C ARG A 31 -4.58 10.34 1.27
N TYR A 32 -5.16 9.20 1.66
CA TYR A 32 -4.48 8.14 2.38
C TYR A 32 -4.62 6.81 1.65
N ALA A 33 -3.64 5.92 1.79
CA ALA A 33 -3.61 4.66 1.08
C ALA A 33 -2.97 3.51 1.88
N LEU A 34 -3.37 2.29 1.54
CA LEU A 34 -2.72 1.05 1.97
C LEU A 34 -1.88 0.49 0.81
N GLN A 35 -0.57 0.42 0.98
CA GLN A 35 0.35 -0.15 0.00
C GLN A 35 0.81 -1.55 0.41
N ALA A 36 0.94 -2.46 -0.55
CA ALA A 36 1.54 -3.77 -0.38
C ALA A 36 3.06 -3.71 -0.38
N LEU A 37 3.71 -4.37 0.58
CA LEU A 37 5.18 -4.51 0.62
C LEU A 37 5.66 -5.84 0.00
N GLU A 38 4.78 -6.84 -0.07
CA GLU A 38 5.11 -8.20 -0.52
C GLU A 38 4.19 -8.63 -1.67
N PRO A 39 4.65 -9.55 -2.54
CA PRO A 39 3.81 -10.13 -3.58
C PRO A 39 2.83 -11.15 -3.00
N ALA A 40 1.56 -11.10 -3.42
CA ALA A 40 0.58 -12.13 -3.07
C ALA A 40 -0.61 -12.21 -4.04
N TRP A 41 -1.34 -13.32 -3.95
CA TRP A 41 -2.69 -13.43 -4.49
C TRP A 41 -3.70 -13.10 -3.41
N ILE A 42 -4.40 -12.00 -3.59
CA ILE A 42 -5.42 -11.55 -2.65
C ILE A 42 -6.78 -12.01 -3.19
N THR A 43 -7.49 -12.81 -2.40
CA THR A 43 -8.81 -13.34 -2.76
C THR A 43 -9.88 -12.24 -2.71
N SER A 44 -10.95 -12.42 -3.47
CA SER A 44 -12.13 -11.52 -3.41
C SER A 44 -12.70 -11.37 -2.00
N ARG A 45 -12.63 -12.43 -1.17
CA ARG A 45 -13.08 -12.44 0.23
C ARG A 45 -12.20 -11.54 1.11
N GLN A 46 -10.89 -11.60 0.96
CA GLN A 46 -9.95 -10.74 1.69
C GLN A 46 -10.13 -9.27 1.29
N ILE A 47 -10.32 -8.99 0.00
CA ILE A 47 -10.58 -7.63 -0.49
C ILE A 47 -11.84 -7.05 0.19
N GLU A 48 -12.92 -7.83 0.22
CA GLU A 48 -14.16 -7.40 0.85
C GLU A 48 -14.03 -7.29 2.39
N ALA A 49 -13.25 -8.18 3.03
CA ALA A 49 -12.98 -8.10 4.45
C ALA A 49 -12.24 -6.81 4.83
N GLY A 50 -11.22 -6.41 4.07
CA GLY A 50 -10.52 -5.15 4.26
C GLY A 50 -11.44 -3.95 4.07
N ARG A 51 -12.24 -3.93 2.99
CA ARG A 51 -13.21 -2.86 2.73
C ARG A 51 -14.25 -2.72 3.85
N ARG A 52 -14.84 -3.83 4.30
CA ARG A 52 -15.81 -3.84 5.40
C ARG A 52 -15.18 -3.34 6.70
N ALA A 53 -13.96 -3.77 7.00
CA ALA A 53 -13.26 -3.34 8.21
C ALA A 53 -12.97 -1.83 8.23
N MET A 54 -12.57 -1.24 7.10
CA MET A 54 -12.42 0.22 6.99
C MET A 54 -13.76 0.95 7.14
N THR A 55 -14.80 0.47 6.45
CA THR A 55 -16.13 1.11 6.47
C THR A 55 -16.69 1.17 7.90
N ARG A 56 -16.51 0.10 8.69
CA ARG A 56 -16.93 0.07 10.10
C ARG A 56 -16.22 1.11 10.97
N ASN A 57 -14.95 1.39 10.72
CA ASN A 57 -14.17 2.35 11.51
C ASN A 57 -14.42 3.82 11.11
N VAL A 58 -14.66 4.06 9.81
CA VAL A 58 -14.82 5.41 9.25
C VAL A 58 -16.21 6.00 9.49
N ARG A 59 -17.19 5.17 9.92
CA ARG A 59 -18.61 5.55 10.03
C ARG A 59 -19.12 6.12 8.69
N ARG A 60 -20.12 7.01 8.71
CA ARG A 60 -20.79 7.51 7.49
C ARG A 60 -20.02 8.59 6.70
N GLY A 61 -18.87 9.07 7.19
CA GLY A 61 -18.26 10.32 6.71
C GLY A 61 -17.15 10.21 5.66
N GLY A 62 -16.61 9.02 5.40
CA GLY A 62 -15.42 8.87 4.54
C GLY A 62 -15.64 8.09 3.25
N LYS A 63 -14.93 8.52 2.20
CA LYS A 63 -14.90 7.84 0.90
C LYS A 63 -13.79 6.80 0.89
N ILE A 64 -14.11 5.59 0.44
CA ILE A 64 -13.19 4.45 0.37
C ILE A 64 -13.17 3.95 -1.06
N TRP A 65 -11.97 3.79 -1.62
CA TRP A 65 -11.77 3.20 -2.94
C TRP A 65 -11.00 1.89 -2.81
N VAL A 66 -11.48 0.86 -3.50
CA VAL A 66 -10.76 -0.39 -3.67
C VAL A 66 -9.99 -0.30 -4.99
N ARG A 67 -8.65 -0.42 -4.95
CA ARG A 67 -7.77 -0.18 -6.10
C ARG A 67 -7.35 -1.44 -6.84
N ILE A 68 -7.67 -2.60 -6.26
CA ILE A 68 -7.42 -3.91 -6.83
C ILE A 68 -8.75 -4.61 -7.11
N PHE A 69 -8.80 -5.37 -8.20
CA PHE A 69 -9.97 -6.13 -8.58
C PHE A 69 -9.57 -7.59 -8.81
N PRO A 70 -10.33 -8.57 -8.31
CA PRO A 70 -10.00 -9.97 -8.50
C PRO A 70 -10.43 -10.44 -9.89
N ASP A 71 -9.50 -10.34 -10.84
CA ASP A 71 -9.72 -10.62 -12.26
C ASP A 71 -9.25 -12.02 -12.70
N LYS A 72 -8.43 -12.69 -11.87
CA LYS A 72 -7.81 -13.96 -12.22
C LYS A 72 -8.53 -15.14 -11.57
N PRO A 73 -9.01 -16.13 -12.37
CA PRO A 73 -9.64 -17.32 -11.82
C PRO A 73 -8.59 -18.32 -11.32
N VAL A 74 -8.78 -18.84 -10.12
CA VAL A 74 -8.01 -19.97 -9.57
C VAL A 74 -8.86 -21.22 -9.67
N THR A 75 -8.28 -22.28 -10.24
CA THR A 75 -8.93 -23.58 -10.37
C THR A 75 -8.44 -24.55 -9.34
N VAL A 76 -9.33 -25.40 -8.85
CA VAL A 76 -9.02 -26.46 -7.90
C VAL A 76 -9.58 -27.77 -8.44
N ARG A 77 -8.86 -28.88 -8.19
CA ARG A 77 -9.37 -30.23 -8.44
C ARG A 77 -9.95 -30.77 -7.15
N SER A 78 -10.98 -31.61 -7.23
CA SER A 78 -11.53 -32.27 -6.06
C SER A 78 -10.44 -33.09 -5.36
N ALA A 79 -10.43 -33.05 -4.03
CA ALA A 79 -9.38 -33.66 -3.20
C ALA A 79 -9.22 -35.17 -3.44
N GLU A 80 -10.28 -35.85 -3.85
CA GLU A 80 -10.34 -37.30 -4.05
C GLU A 80 -9.84 -37.76 -5.44
N THR A 81 -9.47 -36.83 -6.32
CA THR A 81 -9.08 -37.16 -7.71
C THR A 81 -7.58 -37.37 -7.87
N ARG A 82 -7.19 -38.34 -8.71
CA ARG A 82 -5.78 -38.59 -9.05
C ARG A 82 -5.19 -37.50 -9.96
N MET A 83 -3.87 -37.48 -10.08
CA MET A 83 -3.16 -36.65 -11.05
C MET A 83 -3.52 -37.04 -12.50
N GLY A 84 -3.49 -36.10 -13.44
CA GLY A 84 -3.96 -36.32 -14.83
C GLY A 84 -5.32 -35.68 -15.16
N SER A 85 -5.92 -35.96 -16.33
CA SER A 85 -7.28 -35.49 -16.73
C SER A 85 -7.50 -33.98 -16.85
N GLY A 86 -6.43 -33.20 -17.01
CA GLY A 86 -6.51 -31.76 -17.28
C GLY A 86 -6.90 -30.91 -16.06
N LYS A 87 -7.32 -29.67 -16.29
CA LYS A 87 -7.46 -28.68 -15.21
C LYS A 87 -8.84 -28.71 -14.54
N GLY A 88 -8.88 -28.51 -13.23
CA GLY A 88 -10.12 -28.43 -12.45
C GLY A 88 -11.03 -27.24 -12.80
N SER A 89 -12.13 -27.10 -12.07
CA SER A 89 -13.07 -25.98 -12.21
C SER A 89 -12.56 -24.72 -11.51
N PRO A 90 -12.85 -23.51 -12.03
CA PRO A 90 -12.61 -22.26 -11.30
C PRO A 90 -13.43 -22.22 -10.01
N GLU A 91 -12.78 -21.99 -8.87
CA GLU A 91 -13.44 -21.97 -7.56
C GLU A 91 -13.55 -20.53 -7.03
N TYR A 92 -12.47 -19.76 -7.13
CA TYR A 92 -12.43 -18.39 -6.63
C TYR A 92 -11.58 -17.48 -7.52
N TRP A 93 -11.76 -16.18 -7.29
CA TRP A 93 -11.07 -15.12 -8.02
C TRP A 93 -10.04 -14.45 -7.11
N VAL A 94 -8.88 -14.15 -7.69
CA VAL A 94 -7.77 -13.48 -7.01
C VAL A 94 -7.32 -12.26 -7.78
N ALA A 95 -6.85 -11.25 -7.05
CA ALA A 95 -6.06 -10.15 -7.59
C ALA A 95 -4.58 -10.49 -7.42
N VAL A 96 -3.80 -10.33 -8.49
CA VAL A 96 -2.35 -10.48 -8.42
C VAL A 96 -1.73 -9.16 -7.94
N VAL A 97 -1.16 -9.18 -6.74
CA VAL A 97 -0.54 -8.01 -6.11
C VAL A 97 0.98 -8.15 -6.13
N LYS A 98 1.66 -7.07 -6.50
CA LYS A 98 3.11 -6.92 -6.44
C LYS A 98 3.50 -5.89 -5.37
N PRO A 99 4.74 -5.94 -4.85
CA PRO A 99 5.27 -4.89 -3.98
C PRO A 99 5.12 -3.50 -4.60
N GLY A 100 4.74 -2.52 -3.78
CA GLY A 100 4.50 -1.13 -4.18
C GLY A 100 3.07 -0.84 -4.64
N ARG A 101 2.23 -1.87 -4.88
CA ARG A 101 0.85 -1.67 -5.35
C ARG A 101 -0.05 -1.13 -4.24
N ILE A 102 -0.86 -0.13 -4.56
CA ILE A 102 -1.90 0.37 -3.66
C ILE A 102 -3.14 -0.53 -3.71
N LEU A 103 -3.59 -0.97 -2.54
CA LEU A 103 -4.74 -1.86 -2.33
C LEU A 103 -6.03 -1.07 -2.10
N TYR A 104 -5.96 -0.05 -1.23
CA TYR A 104 -7.09 0.81 -0.88
C TYR A 104 -6.66 2.26 -0.82
N GLU A 105 -7.61 3.15 -1.08
CA GLU A 105 -7.47 4.58 -0.83
C GLU A 105 -8.63 5.08 0.04
N MET A 106 -8.39 6.16 0.76
CA MET A 106 -9.36 6.77 1.66
C MET A 106 -9.26 8.31 1.60
N GLY A 107 -10.40 8.98 1.74
CA GLY A 107 -10.51 10.43 1.71
C GLY A 107 -11.73 10.94 2.47
N GLY A 108 -11.77 12.25 2.75
CA GLY A 108 -12.85 12.88 3.52
C GLY A 108 -12.82 12.58 5.03
N VAL A 109 -11.66 12.20 5.56
CA VAL A 109 -11.48 11.85 6.99
C VAL A 109 -10.19 12.47 7.54
N ALA A 110 -10.16 12.70 8.85
CA ALA A 110 -8.94 13.09 9.55
C ALA A 110 -7.89 11.96 9.55
N GLU A 111 -6.60 12.32 9.59
CA GLU A 111 -5.49 11.37 9.51
C GLU A 111 -5.55 10.30 10.62
N ASN A 112 -5.89 10.69 11.85
CA ASN A 112 -5.95 9.78 12.99
C ASN A 112 -6.95 8.63 12.76
N ILE A 113 -8.08 8.94 12.13
CA ILE A 113 -9.11 7.96 11.78
C ILE A 113 -8.64 7.12 10.59
N ALA A 114 -8.09 7.76 9.56
CA ALA A 114 -7.59 7.08 8.37
C ALA A 114 -6.50 6.06 8.70
N ARG A 115 -5.55 6.44 9.56
CA ARG A 115 -4.44 5.59 10.00
C ARG A 115 -4.94 4.35 10.73
N LYS A 116 -5.85 4.51 11.69
CA LYS A 116 -6.47 3.39 12.42
C LYS A 116 -7.24 2.47 11.47
N ALA A 117 -8.06 3.04 10.58
CA ALA A 117 -8.87 2.26 9.65
C ALA A 117 -8.01 1.46 8.65
N ILE A 118 -6.97 2.09 8.10
CA ILE A 118 -6.03 1.45 7.16
C ILE A 118 -5.20 0.37 7.87
N GLN A 119 -4.76 0.61 9.10
CA GLN A 119 -4.05 -0.39 9.90
C GLN A 119 -4.90 -1.65 10.10
N ILE A 120 -6.18 -1.49 10.46
CA ILE A 120 -7.12 -2.61 10.63
C ILE A 120 -7.34 -3.35 9.30
N ALA A 121 -7.43 -2.63 8.17
CA ALA A 121 -7.47 -3.27 6.85
C ALA A 121 -6.20 -4.06 6.53
N GLY A 122 -5.02 -3.52 6.89
CA GLY A 122 -3.74 -4.21 6.78
C GLY A 122 -3.74 -5.55 7.51
N SER A 123 -4.30 -5.60 8.73
CA SER A 123 -4.44 -6.85 9.50
C SER A 123 -5.39 -7.88 8.86
N LYS A 124 -6.18 -7.52 7.85
CA LYS A 124 -7.00 -8.46 7.06
C LYS A 124 -6.31 -8.96 5.80
N MET A 125 -5.17 -8.35 5.43
CA MET A 125 -4.38 -8.77 4.27
C MET A 125 -3.42 -9.90 4.67
N PRO A 126 -3.15 -10.84 3.77
CA PRO A 126 -2.21 -11.94 4.02
C PRO A 126 -0.73 -11.53 3.87
N ILE A 127 -0.44 -10.24 3.74
CA ILE A 127 0.88 -9.70 3.42
C ILE A 127 1.19 -8.48 4.27
N ARG A 128 2.48 -8.15 4.38
CA ARG A 128 2.91 -6.88 4.96
C ARG A 128 2.44 -5.70 4.13
N THR A 129 1.93 -4.69 4.82
CA THR A 129 1.38 -3.48 4.20
C THR A 129 1.82 -2.23 4.93
N GLN A 130 1.86 -1.11 4.22
CA GLN A 130 2.25 0.20 4.73
C GLN A 130 1.14 1.23 4.52
N PHE A 131 0.99 2.15 5.48
CA PHE A 131 0.17 3.35 5.34
C PHE A 131 0.94 4.46 4.62
N ILE A 132 0.32 5.06 3.61
CA ILE A 132 0.86 6.19 2.85
C ILE A 132 -0.12 7.36 2.89
N SER A 133 0.39 8.57 3.00
CA SER A 133 -0.37 9.82 2.92
C SER A 133 0.16 10.66 1.75
N ARG A 134 -0.74 11.28 0.99
CA ARG A 134 -0.41 12.11 -0.17
C ARG A 134 0.47 13.31 0.20
N ASP A 135 0.19 13.98 1.32
CA ASP A 135 0.96 15.17 1.73
C ASP A 135 2.27 14.83 2.44
N ARG A 136 2.55 13.54 2.66
CA ARG A 136 3.94 13.12 2.85
C ARG A 136 4.48 12.87 1.45
N ASP A 137 4.70 13.98 0.75
CA ASP A 137 5.70 14.04 -0.31
C ASP A 137 6.94 13.34 0.25
N VAL A 138 7.26 12.23 -0.38
CA VAL A 138 8.53 11.56 -0.18
C VAL A 138 9.55 12.51 -0.76
N GLU A 139 10.02 13.46 0.04
CA GLU A 139 11.42 13.85 -0.06
C GLU A 139 12.17 12.51 -0.01
N PRO A 140 12.88 12.12 -1.09
CA PRO A 140 13.70 10.92 -1.08
C PRO A 140 14.52 10.92 0.21
N LYS A 141 14.71 9.75 0.86
CA LYS A 141 15.49 9.70 2.11
C LYS A 141 16.79 10.49 1.97
N GLU A 142 17.45 10.38 0.82
CA GLU A 142 18.61 11.16 0.41
C GLU A 142 18.43 12.68 0.56
N VAL A 143 17.34 13.26 0.06
CA VAL A 143 17.07 14.71 0.14
C VAL A 143 16.72 15.15 1.56
N ARG A 144 15.98 14.30 2.30
CA ARG A 144 15.63 14.58 3.70
C ARG A 144 16.85 14.53 4.61
N ASP A 145 17.75 13.59 4.37
CA ASP A 145 18.97 13.39 5.15
C ASP A 145 20.00 14.49 4.81
N ALA A 146 20.12 14.89 3.53
CA ALA A 146 20.91 16.05 3.11
C ALA A 146 20.40 17.38 3.70
N LYS A 147 19.07 17.60 3.74
CA LYS A 147 18.48 18.79 4.39
C LYS A 147 18.76 18.82 5.89
N LYS A 148 18.77 17.66 6.57
CA LYS A 148 19.16 17.58 7.99
C LYS A 148 20.62 17.94 8.19
N GLU A 149 21.52 17.44 7.35
CA GLU A 149 22.96 17.77 7.44
C GLU A 149 23.22 19.27 7.21
N LEU A 150 22.60 19.86 6.19
CA LEU A 150 22.69 21.30 5.94
C LEU A 150 22.15 22.15 7.11
N GLN A 151 21.10 21.67 7.78
CA GLN A 151 20.54 22.37 8.93
C GLN A 151 21.44 22.26 10.17
N VAL A 152 22.12 21.14 10.37
CA VAL A 152 23.14 20.99 11.43
C VAL A 152 24.35 21.88 11.16
N LEU A 153 24.85 21.89 9.92
CA LEU A 153 25.99 22.71 9.52
C LEU A 153 25.71 24.21 9.66
N SER A 154 24.54 24.68 9.23
CA SER A 154 24.16 26.10 9.41
C SER A 154 24.06 26.50 10.89
N THR A 155 23.59 25.59 11.75
CA THR A 155 23.53 25.83 13.21
C THR A 155 24.92 25.91 13.83
N LEU A 156 25.87 25.08 13.39
CA LEU A 156 27.27 25.10 13.86
C LEU A 156 28.01 26.35 13.39
N VAL A 157 27.82 26.77 12.13
CA VAL A 157 28.39 28.02 11.60
C VAL A 157 27.88 29.23 12.38
N ASN A 158 26.59 29.24 12.74
CA ASN A 158 26.01 30.32 13.55
C ASN A 158 26.49 30.32 15.00
N ARG A 159 26.82 29.15 15.59
CA ARG A 159 27.48 29.08 16.91
C ARG A 159 28.89 29.64 16.89
N ASN A 160 29.68 29.34 15.85
CA ASN A 160 31.07 29.80 15.77
C ASN A 160 31.20 31.30 15.49
N LYS A 161 30.24 31.89 14.76
CA LYS A 161 30.17 33.36 14.56
C LYS A 161 29.84 34.14 15.84
N GLY A 162 29.33 33.48 16.88
CA GLY A 162 29.05 34.09 18.18
C GLY A 162 30.27 34.19 19.12
N ASN A 163 31.38 33.52 18.80
CA ASN A 163 32.53 33.38 19.71
C ASN A 163 33.76 34.22 19.30
N SER A 164 33.62 35.14 18.33
CA SER A 164 34.72 35.95 17.78
C SER A 164 34.56 37.45 17.98
N ARG A 165 33.84 37.90 19.03
CA ARG A 165 33.67 39.33 19.39
C ARG A 165 34.09 39.63 20.82
N GLY A 166 35.34 39.35 21.19
CA GLY A 166 35.77 39.66 22.56
C GLY A 166 37.24 39.48 22.87
N GLU A 167 38.17 39.86 22.00
CA GLU A 167 39.55 40.18 22.41
C GLU A 167 40.06 41.36 21.57
N GLU A 168 39.48 42.52 21.80
CA GLU A 168 40.13 43.79 21.47
C GLU A 168 39.91 44.71 22.68
N TYR A 169 40.98 45.40 23.08
CA TYR A 169 41.12 46.33 24.22
C TYR A 169 41.50 45.73 25.59
N ALA A 170 42.81 45.59 25.82
CA ALA A 170 43.44 46.14 27.02
C ALA A 170 44.89 46.54 26.66
N LYS A 171 45.20 47.81 26.92
CA LYS A 171 46.53 48.43 26.79
C LYS A 171 47.51 47.88 27.82
#